data_AF-A0A537J6W4-F1
#
_entry.id   AF-A0A537J6W4-F1
#
_cell.length_a   1.000
_cell.length_b   1.000
_cell.length_c   1.000
_cell.angle_alpha   90.00
_cell.angle_beta   90.00
_cell.angle_gamma   90.00
#
_symmetry.space_group_name_H-M   'P 1'
#
loop_
_entity.id
_entity.type
_entity.pdbx_description
1 polymer ?
#
loop_
_entity_poly.entity_id
_entity_poly.type
_entity_poly.pdbx_seq_one_letter_code
_entity_poly.pdbx_strand_id
1 'polypeptide(L)'
;MNRPRDAKELFNLRHSSLRNSIERIFGVLKKRFPILKKQLEYDYDTQVQLVNALCCLHNFIRKEGDGKDIFDMVDDKEVEEESYQSEGIGHISMKHKDVTEKERCKAKSMRDRIAEEMWNQYIKRP
;
A
#
# COMPACT_ATOMS: atom_id res chain seq x y z
N MET A 1 -0.53 -22.86 3.56
CA MET A 1 -0.41 -22.07 2.31
C MET A 1 0.05 -22.99 1.20
N ASN A 2 -0.64 -22.98 0.06
CA ASN A 2 -0.24 -23.77 -1.11
C ASN A 2 1.00 -23.13 -1.76
N ARG A 3 1.99 -23.96 -2.11
CA ARG A 3 3.17 -23.51 -2.88
C ARG A 3 2.70 -23.00 -4.26
N PRO A 4 3.16 -21.83 -4.73
CA PRO A 4 2.85 -21.34 -6.06
C PRO A 4 3.26 -22.35 -7.14
N ARG A 5 2.40 -22.56 -8.13
CA ARG A 5 2.60 -23.55 -9.20
C ARG A 5 3.32 -22.98 -10.41
N ASP A 6 3.25 -21.66 -10.59
CA ASP A 6 3.91 -20.96 -11.69
C ASP A 6 4.38 -19.55 -11.28
N ALA A 7 5.13 -18.91 -12.18
CA ALA A 7 5.67 -17.56 -11.98
C ALA A 7 4.58 -16.51 -11.72
N LYS A 8 3.40 -16.67 -12.33
CA LYS A 8 2.27 -15.74 -12.20
C LYS A 8 1.61 -15.87 -10.84
N GLU A 9 1.36 -17.08 -10.37
CA GLU A 9 0.84 -17.35 -9.02
C GLU A 9 1.82 -16.81 -7.96
N LEU A 10 3.12 -16.99 -8.14
CA LEU A 10 4.14 -16.47 -7.21
C LEU A 10 4.15 -14.94 -7.19
N PHE A 11 4.13 -14.32 -8.38
CA PHE A 11 4.06 -12.86 -8.50
C PHE A 11 2.82 -12.32 -7.83
N ASN A 12 1.65 -12.87 -8.14
CA ASN A 12 0.37 -12.43 -7.56
C ASN A 12 0.37 -12.59 -6.03
N LEU A 13 0.84 -13.73 -5.52
CA LEU A 13 0.92 -13.96 -4.07
C LEU A 13 1.77 -12.90 -3.37
N ARG A 14 2.97 -12.63 -3.90
CA ARG A 14 3.88 -11.62 -3.33
C ARG A 14 3.35 -10.20 -3.50
N HIS A 15 2.77 -9.91 -4.66
CA HIS A 15 2.19 -8.61 -4.95
C HIS A 15 1.01 -8.30 -4.03
N SER A 16 0.09 -9.25 -3.85
CA SER A 16 -1.02 -9.15 -2.89
C SER A 16 -0.50 -9.00 -1.46
N SER A 17 0.47 -9.83 -1.04
CA SER A 17 1.05 -9.71 0.30
C SER A 17 1.66 -8.32 0.55
N LEU A 18 2.42 -7.78 -0.41
CA LEU A 18 2.99 -6.43 -0.31
C LEU A 18 1.91 -5.35 -0.27
N ARG A 19 0.90 -5.47 -1.14
CA ARG A 19 -0.25 -4.56 -1.18
C ARG A 19 -0.97 -4.53 0.16
N ASN A 20 -1.26 -5.69 0.73
CA ASN A 20 -1.90 -5.80 2.05
C ASN A 20 -1.06 -5.09 3.14
N SER A 21 0.27 -5.26 3.15
CA SER A 21 1.13 -4.54 4.10
C SER A 21 1.06 -3.01 3.93
N ILE A 22 1.00 -2.53 2.69
CA ILE A 22 0.89 -1.09 2.39
C ILE A 22 -0.47 -0.54 2.82
N GLU A 23 -1.56 -1.23 2.46
CA GLU A 23 -2.92 -0.84 2.83
C GLU A 23 -3.10 -0.80 4.35
N ARG A 24 -2.54 -1.80 5.06
CA ARG A 24 -2.53 -1.83 6.52
C ARG A 24 -1.85 -0.61 7.15
N ILE A 25 -0.67 -0.22 6.65
CA ILE A 25 0.04 0.97 7.16
C ILE A 25 -0.79 2.24 6.95
N PHE A 26 -1.44 2.39 5.79
CA PHE A 26 -2.31 3.54 5.55
C PHE A 26 -3.54 3.56 6.45
N GLY A 27 -4.14 2.40 6.74
CA GLY A 27 -5.23 2.31 7.72
C GLY A 27 -4.79 2.71 9.12
N VAL A 28 -3.64 2.21 9.59
CA VAL A 28 -3.06 2.59 10.89
C VAL A 28 -2.78 4.10 10.97
N LEU A 29 -2.22 4.68 9.90
CA LEU A 29 -1.99 6.13 9.82
C LEU A 29 -3.30 6.92 9.87
N LYS A 30 -4.34 6.50 9.16
CA LYS A 30 -5.67 7.14 9.20
C LYS A 30 -6.35 7.00 10.56
N LYS A 31 -6.21 5.85 11.23
CA LYS A 31 -6.74 5.60 12.58
C LYS A 31 -6.04 6.48 13.61
N ARG A 32 -4.71 6.61 13.51
CA ARG A 32 -3.90 7.46 14.40
C ARG A 32 -4.11 8.95 14.15
N PHE A 33 -4.21 9.35 12.89
CA PHE A 33 -4.32 10.74 12.46
C PHE A 33 -5.63 10.96 11.69
N PRO A 34 -6.75 11.25 12.39
CA PRO A 34 -8.06 11.43 11.76
C PRO A 34 -8.11 12.53 10.68
N ILE A 35 -7.14 13.44 10.65
CA ILE A 35 -6.98 14.44 9.58
C ILE A 35 -6.85 13.79 8.19
N LEU A 36 -6.33 12.56 8.11
CA LEU A 36 -6.21 11.79 6.86
C LEU A 36 -7.51 11.07 6.44
N LYS A 37 -8.55 11.08 7.29
CA LYS A 37 -9.86 10.47 6.96
C LYS A 37 -10.74 11.39 6.10
N LYS A 38 -10.44 12.69 6.06
CA LYS A 38 -11.17 13.70 5.30
C LYS A 38 -10.33 14.22 4.15
N GLN A 39 -10.99 14.78 3.14
CA GLN A 39 -10.31 15.54 2.12
C GLN A 39 -9.59 16.73 2.75
N LEU A 40 -8.31 16.87 2.42
CA LEU A 40 -7.49 18.00 2.86
C LEU A 40 -7.74 19.19 1.93
N GLU A 41 -8.08 20.34 2.50
CA GLU A 41 -8.25 21.60 1.75
C GLU A 41 -6.92 22.35 1.54
N TYR A 42 -5.82 21.61 1.50
CA TYR A 42 -4.48 22.12 1.21
C TYR A 42 -4.12 21.87 -0.25
N ASP A 43 -3.21 22.66 -0.81
CA ASP A 43 -2.63 22.38 -2.11
C ASP A 43 -1.86 21.04 -2.11
N TYR A 44 -1.61 20.50 -3.30
CA TYR A 44 -0.99 19.18 -3.44
C TYR A 44 0.38 19.07 -2.75
N ASP A 45 1.21 20.12 -2.84
CA ASP A 45 2.56 20.09 -2.25
C ASP A 45 2.47 20.07 -0.72
N THR A 46 1.54 20.84 -0.15
CA THR A 46 1.24 20.81 1.29
C THR A 46 0.65 19.47 1.73
N GLN A 47 -0.22 18.84 0.94
CA GLN A 47 -0.73 17.49 1.25
C GLN A 47 0.40 16.46 1.32
N VAL A 48 1.34 16.50 0.37
CA VAL A 48 2.52 15.61 0.37
C VAL A 48 3.40 15.84 1.59
N GLN A 49 3.67 17.11 1.94
CA GLN A 49 4.45 17.45 3.13
C GLN A 49 3.76 16.98 4.41
N LEU A 50 2.44 17.13 4.51
CA LEU A 50 1.65 16.66 5.66
C LEU A 50 1.78 15.14 5.83
N VAL A 51 1.58 14.37 4.76
CA VAL A 51 1.72 12.90 4.82
C VAL A 51 3.12 12.50 5.29
N ASN A 52 4.17 13.14 4.77
CA ASN A 52 5.55 12.88 5.19
C ASN A 52 5.78 13.22 6.68
N ALA A 53 5.28 14.37 7.14
CA ALA A 53 5.39 14.78 8.54
C ALA A 53 4.68 13.79 9.49
N LEU A 54 3.49 13.32 9.11
CA LEU A 54 2.74 12.32 9.88
C LEU A 54 3.44 10.95 9.91
N CYS A 55 4.06 10.53 8.81
CA CYS A 55 4.89 9.32 8.78
C CYS A 55 6.10 9.44 9.73
N CYS A 56 6.81 10.57 9.70
CA CYS A 56 7.92 10.84 10.62
C CYS A 56 7.46 10.82 12.08
N LEU A 57 6.33 11.47 12.38
CA LEU A 57 5.75 11.51 13.72
C LEU A 57 5.31 10.12 14.19
N HIS A 58 4.68 9.32 13.31
CA HIS A 58 4.34 7.93 13.61
C HIS A 58 5.58 7.12 13.98
N ASN A 59 6.64 7.21 13.18
CA ASN A 59 7.90 6.50 13.44
C ASN A 59 8.55 6.94 14.76
N PHE A 60 8.51 8.23 15.07
CA PHE A 60 9.00 8.76 16.35
C PHE A 60 8.22 8.19 17.53
N ILE A 61 6.88 8.24 17.49
CA ILE A 61 6.04 7.69 18.56
C ILE A 61 6.28 6.19 18.72
N ARG A 62 6.41 5.45 17.61
CA ARG A 62 6.68 4.01 17.68
C ARG A 62 8.03 3.68 18.31
N LYS A 63 9.04 4.53 18.10
CA LYS A 63 10.37 4.36 18.66
C LYS A 63 10.45 4.71 20.14
N GLU A 64 9.80 5.81 20.55
CA GLU A 64 9.91 6.36 21.90
C GLU A 64 8.74 5.97 22.83
N GLY A 65 7.70 5.32 22.29
CA GLY A 65 6.52 4.89 23.03
C GLY A 65 6.74 3.69 23.95
N ASP A 66 5.69 3.31 24.69
CA ASP A 66 5.70 2.22 25.67
C ASP A 66 5.53 0.82 25.05
N GLY A 67 5.79 0.68 23.75
CA GLY A 67 5.62 -0.57 23.00
C GLY A 67 4.18 -0.95 22.67
N LYS A 68 3.20 -0.07 22.97
CA LYS A 68 1.78 -0.27 22.66
C LYS A 68 1.37 0.55 21.44
N ASP A 69 1.94 0.22 20.28
CA ASP A 69 1.58 0.93 19.05
C ASP A 69 0.27 0.42 18.46
N ILE A 70 -0.55 1.35 17.95
CA ILE A 70 -1.76 1.04 17.17
C ILE A 70 -1.42 0.05 16.03
N PHE A 71 -0.22 0.11 15.46
CA PHE A 71 0.23 -0.82 14.42
C PHE A 71 0.22 -2.30 14.85
N ASP A 72 0.51 -2.57 16.14
CA ASP A 72 0.62 -3.92 16.70
C ASP A 72 -0.71 -4.41 17.30
N MET A 73 -1.64 -3.49 17.58
CA MET A 73 -2.92 -3.78 18.22
C MET A 73 -4.09 -3.98 17.24
N VAL A 74 -3.97 -3.47 16.02
CA VAL A 74 -5.07 -3.49 15.05
C VAL A 74 -5.02 -4.79 14.24
N ASP A 75 -6.10 -5.55 14.30
CA ASP A 75 -6.30 -6.75 13.47
C ASP A 75 -6.47 -6.36 11.99
N ASP A 76 -6.00 -7.22 11.08
CA ASP A 76 -6.02 -6.96 9.64
C ASP A 76 -7.46 -6.67 9.14
N LYS A 77 -8.47 -7.27 9.78
CA LYS A 77 -9.90 -7.07 9.46
C LYS A 77 -10.43 -5.68 9.81
N GLU A 78 -9.98 -5.08 10.91
CA GLU A 78 -10.43 -3.74 11.31
C GLU A 78 -9.93 -2.66 10.35
N VAL A 79 -8.75 -2.86 9.76
CA VAL A 79 -8.17 -1.94 8.78
C VAL A 79 -8.91 -2.04 7.45
N GLU A 80 -9.27 -3.25 7.02
CA GLU A 80 -10.05 -3.47 5.81
C GLU A 80 -11.41 -2.77 5.90
N GLU A 81 -12.15 -2.90 7.01
CA GLU A 81 -13.47 -2.25 7.19
C GLU A 81 -13.40 -0.71 7.19
N GLU A 82 -12.40 -0.10 7.84
CA GLU A 82 -12.22 1.36 7.77
C GLU A 82 -11.84 1.86 6.36
N SER A 83 -11.21 1.02 5.54
CA SER A 83 -10.84 1.38 4.16
C SER A 83 -12.07 1.55 3.25
N TYR A 84 -13.12 0.75 3.47
CA TYR A 84 -14.37 0.80 2.70
C TYR A 84 -15.34 1.88 3.19
N GLN A 85 -15.26 2.28 4.46
CA GLN A 85 -16.12 3.33 5.05
C GLN A 85 -15.64 4.77 4.81
N SER A 86 -14.51 4.95 4.10
CA SER A 86 -14.03 6.27 3.71
C SER A 86 -14.89 6.85 2.57
N GLU A 87 -16.17 7.12 2.82
CA GLU A 87 -17.12 7.79 1.90
C GLU A 87 -16.78 9.27 1.62
N GLY A 88 -15.54 9.70 1.90
CA GLY A 88 -15.13 11.11 1.90
C GLY A 88 -13.82 11.40 1.19
N ILE A 89 -13.18 10.42 0.55
CA ILE A 89 -12.16 10.76 -0.46
C ILE A 89 -12.95 11.18 -1.69
N GLY A 90 -13.32 12.46 -1.74
CA GLY A 90 -13.78 13.10 -2.97
C GLY A 90 -12.83 12.64 -4.06
N HIS A 91 -13.38 11.88 -5.02
CA HIS A 91 -12.66 11.28 -6.11
C HIS A 91 -11.75 12.36 -6.66
N ILE A 92 -10.45 12.33 -6.33
CA ILE A 92 -9.49 13.22 -6.97
C ILE A 92 -9.63 12.78 -8.42
N SER A 93 -10.35 13.59 -9.19
CA SER A 93 -10.41 13.46 -10.64
C SER A 93 -9.03 13.87 -11.11
N MET A 94 -8.02 13.05 -10.77
CA MET A 94 -6.85 12.92 -11.59
C MET A 94 -7.45 12.60 -12.94
N LYS A 95 -7.36 13.55 -13.87
CA LYS A 95 -7.57 13.29 -15.28
C LYS A 95 -6.67 12.10 -15.58
N HIS A 96 -7.23 10.89 -15.55
CA HIS A 96 -6.51 9.70 -15.95
C HIS A 96 -6.18 9.98 -17.41
N LYS A 97 -4.91 10.32 -17.71
CA LYS A 97 -4.44 10.26 -19.08
C LYS A 97 -4.77 8.86 -19.55
N ASP A 98 -5.48 8.75 -20.67
CA ASP A 98 -5.75 7.46 -21.27
C ASP A 98 -4.42 6.73 -21.43
N VAL A 99 -4.27 5.63 -20.69
CA VAL A 99 -3.03 4.84 -20.71
C VAL A 99 -2.89 4.31 -22.12
N THR A 100 -1.85 4.76 -22.82
CA THR A 100 -1.60 4.36 -24.20
C THR A 100 -1.31 2.87 -24.27
N GLU A 101 -1.62 2.23 -25.39
CA GLU A 101 -1.32 0.81 -25.59
C GLU A 101 0.18 0.51 -25.42
N LYS A 102 1.03 1.47 -25.79
CA LYS A 102 2.48 1.38 -25.59
C LYS A 102 2.86 1.32 -24.12
N GLU A 103 2.19 2.06 -23.24
CA GLU A 103 2.41 2.03 -21.79
C GLU A 103 1.92 0.71 -21.19
N ARG A 104 0.77 0.20 -21.64
CA ARG A 104 0.25 -1.11 -21.20
C ARG A 104 1.20 -2.24 -21.55
N CYS A 105 1.70 -2.27 -22.78
CA CYS A 105 2.69 -3.25 -23.23
C CYS A 105 3.96 -3.19 -22.38
N LYS A 106 4.50 -1.98 -22.12
CA LYS A 106 5.68 -1.80 -21.26
C LYS A 106 5.46 -2.32 -19.85
N ALA A 107 4.31 -1.98 -19.23
CA ALA A 107 3.98 -2.43 -17.88
C ALA A 107 3.82 -3.96 -17.82
N LYS A 108 3.19 -4.56 -18.83
CA LYS A 108 3.07 -6.01 -18.95
C LYS A 108 4.44 -6.68 -19.06
N SER A 109 5.31 -6.19 -19.95
CA SER A 109 6.67 -6.73 -20.11
C SER A 109 7.49 -6.59 -18.83
N MET A 110 7.37 -5.46 -18.11
CA MET A 110 8.03 -5.27 -16.83
C MET A 110 7.54 -6.28 -15.78
N ARG A 111 6.22 -6.49 -15.68
CA ARG A 111 5.62 -7.46 -14.76
C ARG A 111 6.09 -8.88 -15.06
N ASP A 112 6.03 -9.28 -16.32
CA ASP A 112 6.37 -10.65 -16.74
C ASP A 112 7.86 -10.93 -16.46
N ARG A 113 8.76 -9.97 -16.72
CA ARG A 113 10.17 -10.05 -16.35
C ARG A 113 10.36 -10.25 -14.83
N ILE A 114 9.69 -9.45 -14.00
CA ILE A 114 9.79 -9.57 -12.54
C ILE A 114 9.27 -10.93 -12.07
N ALA A 115 8.18 -11.43 -12.65
CA ALA A 115 7.61 -12.73 -12.32
C ALA A 115 8.60 -13.87 -12.61
N GLU A 116 9.25 -13.84 -13.78
CA GLU A 116 10.27 -14.82 -14.15
C GLU A 116 11.50 -14.78 -13.23
N GLU A 117 12.01 -13.58 -12.91
CA GLU A 117 13.13 -13.41 -11.98
C GLU A 117 12.79 -13.96 -10.59
N MET A 118 11.59 -13.65 -10.08
CA MET A 118 11.09 -14.18 -8.80
C MET A 118 10.98 -15.71 -8.82
N TRP A 119 10.47 -16.27 -9.91
CA TRP A 119 10.32 -17.71 -10.08
C TRP A 119 11.66 -18.43 -10.11
N ASN A 120 12.62 -17.91 -10.88
CA ASN A 120 13.97 -18.44 -10.96
C ASN A 120 14.68 -18.43 -9.59
N GLN A 121 14.48 -17.40 -8.78
CA GLN A 121 14.98 -17.37 -7.41
C GLN A 121 14.26 -18.35 -6.50
N TYR A 122 12.95 -18.53 -6.67
CA TYR A 122 12.12 -19.42 -5.86
C TYR A 122 12.48 -20.89 -6.05
N ILE A 123 12.67 -21.35 -7.29
CA ILE A 123 13.05 -22.73 -7.59
C ILE A 123 14.50 -23.07 -7.23
N LYS A 124 15.37 -22.05 -7.08
CA LYS A 124 16.78 -22.20 -6.69
C LYS A 124 16.98 -22.19 -5.17
N ARG A 125 15.96 -21.87 -4.38
CA ARG A 125 16.04 -21.96 -2.92
C ARG A 125 15.97 -23.44 -2.51
N PRO A 126 16.93 -23.96 -1.73
CA PRO A 126 16.91 -25.33 -1.23
C PRO A 126 15.71 -25.59 -0.31
#